data_AF-A0A7X4IAG6-F1
#
_entry.id   AF-A0A7X4IAG6-F1
#
_cell.length_a   1.000
_cell.length_b   1.000
_cell.length_c   1.000
_cell.angle_alpha   90.00
_cell.angle_beta   90.00
_cell.angle_gamma   90.00
#
_symmetry.space_group_name_H-M   'P 1'
#
loop_
_entity.id
_entity.type
_entity.pdbx_description
1 polymer ?
#
loop_
_entity_poly.entity_id
_entity_poly.type
_entity_poly.pdbx_seq_one_letter_code
_entity_poly.pdbx_strand_id
1 'polypeptide(L)'
;MRISTAEIKLMILDCVKTPGMYTGADFSEYIRLNSDKDFTRGQISGALAQLVDTKDIIRVERGLYAKDAKSAKAISRIASNNEKEKTMKNKIYNMLSQVEKEIAETIGSLNIWELSGENFEIIAKIRELKVSIEDIKNQCK
;
A
#
# COMPACT_ATOMS: atom_id res chain seq x y z
N MET A 1 -31.58 -22.33 8.23
CA MET A 1 -30.88 -23.38 9.01
C MET A 1 -29.62 -22.76 9.58
N ARG A 2 -29.28 -23.00 10.86
CA ARG A 2 -28.13 -22.33 11.50
C ARG A 2 -26.83 -23.09 11.22
N ILE A 3 -25.76 -22.38 10.90
CA ILE A 3 -24.45 -23.01 10.66
C ILE A 3 -23.86 -23.53 11.98
N SER A 4 -23.16 -24.67 11.92
CA SER A 4 -22.42 -25.21 13.05
C SER A 4 -21.06 -24.53 13.20
N THR A 5 -20.49 -24.56 14.42
CA THR A 5 -19.13 -24.06 14.68
C THR A 5 -18.07 -24.85 13.89
N ALA A 6 -18.30 -26.14 13.61
CA ALA A 6 -17.39 -26.95 12.82
C ALA A 6 -17.33 -26.48 11.36
N GLU A 7 -18.49 -26.18 10.75
CA GLU A 7 -18.57 -25.63 9.40
C GLU A 7 -17.91 -24.24 9.31
N ILE A 8 -18.15 -23.37 10.30
CA ILE A 8 -17.45 -22.06 10.37
C ILE A 8 -15.94 -22.26 10.39
N LYS A 9 -15.42 -23.20 11.18
CA LYS A 9 -13.98 -23.48 11.24
C LYS A 9 -13.43 -23.93 9.89
N LEU A 10 -14.13 -24.81 9.18
CA LEU A 10 -13.72 -25.25 7.84
C LEU A 10 -13.68 -24.08 6.85
N MET A 11 -14.68 -23.20 6.87
CA MET A 11 -14.72 -22.02 6.01
C MET A 11 -13.61 -21.02 6.33
N ILE A 12 -13.30 -20.80 7.61
CA ILE A 12 -12.16 -19.95 8.02
C ILE A 12 -10.85 -20.56 7.51
N LEU A 13 -10.66 -21.86 7.67
CA LEU A 13 -9.46 -22.55 7.20
C LEU A 13 -9.33 -22.49 5.67
N ASP A 14 -10.44 -22.56 4.94
CA ASP A 14 -10.43 -22.38 3.49
C ASP A 14 -10.09 -20.94 3.10
N CYS A 15 -10.68 -19.96 3.77
CA CYS A 15 -10.43 -18.53 3.56
C CYS A 15 -8.93 -18.18 3.72
N VAL A 16 -8.27 -18.73 4.76
CA VAL A 16 -6.84 -18.47 5.01
C VAL A 16 -5.88 -19.32 4.16
N LYS A 17 -6.37 -20.21 3.26
CA LYS A 17 -5.48 -20.90 2.31
C LYS A 17 -4.79 -19.91 1.39
N THR A 18 -5.51 -18.85 1.01
CA THR A 18 -4.93 -17.71 0.29
C THR A 18 -4.01 -16.95 1.25
N PRO A 19 -2.76 -16.62 0.86
CA PRO A 19 -1.91 -15.79 1.68
C PRO A 19 -2.58 -14.45 1.95
N GLY A 20 -2.81 -14.15 3.23
CA GLY A 20 -3.65 -13.02 3.63
C GLY A 20 -3.50 -12.69 5.11
N MET A 21 -3.89 -11.47 5.47
CA MET A 21 -4.27 -11.12 6.83
C MET A 21 -5.76 -10.81 6.81
N TYR A 22 -6.50 -11.39 7.74
CA TYR A 22 -7.95 -11.44 7.72
C TYR A 22 -8.51 -10.98 9.05
N THR A 23 -9.63 -10.28 8.97
CA THR A 23 -10.41 -9.80 10.10
C THR A 23 -11.67 -10.64 10.29
N GLY A 24 -12.34 -10.46 11.43
CA GLY A 24 -13.66 -11.06 11.64
C GLY A 24 -14.70 -10.65 10.59
N ALA A 25 -14.54 -9.48 9.96
CA ALA A 25 -15.41 -9.02 8.88
C ALA A 25 -15.17 -9.82 7.60
N ASP A 26 -13.90 -10.02 7.22
CA ASP A 26 -13.52 -10.79 6.03
C ASP A 26 -14.05 -12.23 6.12
N PHE A 27 -13.93 -12.86 7.29
CA PHE A 27 -14.51 -14.18 7.53
C PHE A 27 -16.03 -14.18 7.46
N SER A 28 -16.69 -13.13 7.98
CA SER A 28 -18.15 -13.01 7.91
C SER A 28 -18.62 -12.88 6.46
N GLU A 29 -17.92 -12.11 5.65
CA GLU A 29 -18.22 -11.94 4.23
C GLU A 29 -17.98 -13.25 3.47
N TYR A 30 -16.84 -13.90 3.69
CA TYR A 30 -16.52 -15.18 3.07
C TYR A 30 -17.58 -16.25 3.39
N ILE A 31 -18.03 -16.35 4.65
CA ILE A 31 -19.08 -17.30 5.04
C ILE A 31 -20.41 -16.98 4.34
N ARG A 32 -20.79 -15.70 4.21
CA ARG A 32 -22.02 -15.29 3.49
C ARG A 32 -21.96 -15.64 2.01
N LEU A 33 -20.80 -15.51 1.38
CA LEU A 33 -20.62 -15.85 -0.04
C LEU A 33 -20.66 -17.35 -0.30
N ASN A 34 -20.34 -18.17 0.71
CA ASN A 34 -20.21 -19.63 0.57
C ASN A 34 -21.27 -20.43 1.33
N SER A 35 -22.23 -19.78 1.98
CA SER A 35 -23.29 -20.43 2.75
C SER A 35 -24.50 -19.53 2.98
N ASP A 36 -25.68 -20.07 2.72
CA ASP A 36 -26.98 -19.43 2.99
C ASP A 36 -27.46 -19.61 4.46
N LYS A 37 -26.61 -20.17 5.32
CA LYS A 37 -26.93 -20.42 6.74
C LYS A 37 -26.65 -19.20 7.62
N ASP A 38 -27.56 -18.95 8.57
CA ASP A 38 -27.38 -17.89 9.56
C ASP A 38 -26.27 -18.22 10.56
N PHE A 39 -25.53 -17.19 10.97
CA PHE A 39 -24.48 -17.24 11.97
C PHE A 39 -24.45 -15.97 12.82
N THR A 40 -23.83 -16.05 14.01
CA THR A 40 -23.60 -14.87 14.85
C THR A 40 -22.12 -14.52 14.93
N ARG A 41 -21.82 -13.25 15.23
CA ARG A 41 -20.45 -12.79 15.51
C ARG A 41 -19.79 -13.60 16.63
N GLY A 42 -20.57 -14.02 17.64
CA GLY A 42 -20.08 -14.86 18.74
C GLY A 42 -19.62 -16.24 18.27
N GLN A 43 -20.31 -16.85 17.30
CA GLN A 43 -19.90 -18.14 16.72
C GLN A 43 -18.57 -18.02 15.95
N ILE A 44 -18.38 -16.93 15.20
CA ILE A 44 -17.11 -16.64 14.52
C ILE A 44 -15.98 -16.41 15.53
N SER A 45 -16.20 -15.56 16.53
CA SER A 45 -15.20 -15.30 17.58
C SER A 45 -14.81 -16.58 18.32
N GLY A 46 -15.78 -17.44 18.64
CA GLY A 46 -15.53 -18.74 19.27
C GLY A 46 -14.74 -19.70 18.38
N ALA A 47 -15.07 -19.76 17.09
CA ALA A 47 -14.33 -20.55 16.11
C ALA A 47 -12.89 -20.06 15.96
N LEU A 48 -12.68 -18.74 15.85
CA LEU A 48 -11.34 -18.14 15.77
C LEU A 48 -10.51 -18.41 17.02
N ALA A 49 -11.09 -18.30 18.21
CA ALA A 49 -10.40 -18.62 19.46
C ALA A 49 -9.92 -20.08 19.46
N GLN A 50 -10.80 -21.02 19.12
CA GLN A 50 -10.44 -22.43 19.02
C GLN A 50 -9.33 -22.70 18.01
N LEU A 51 -9.41 -22.10 16.81
CA LEU A 51 -8.41 -22.29 15.74
C LEU A 51 -7.04 -21.69 16.09
N VAL A 52 -7.02 -20.61 16.88
CA VAL A 52 -5.78 -20.05 17.42
C VAL A 52 -5.20 -20.97 18.50
N ASP A 53 -6.05 -21.49 19.39
CA ASP A 53 -5.63 -22.40 20.47
C ASP A 53 -5.06 -23.71 19.91
N THR A 54 -5.64 -24.25 18.82
CA THR A 54 -5.14 -25.43 18.11
C THR A 54 -3.97 -25.15 17.18
N LYS A 55 -3.58 -23.87 17.03
CA LYS A 55 -2.52 -23.39 16.12
C LYS A 55 -2.76 -23.67 14.64
N ASP A 56 -4.03 -23.88 14.24
CA ASP A 56 -4.39 -24.00 12.83
C ASP A 56 -4.32 -22.64 12.11
N ILE A 57 -4.48 -21.56 12.87
CA ILE A 57 -4.21 -20.17 12.45
C ILE A 57 -3.42 -19.44 13.53
N ILE A 58 -2.87 -18.28 13.18
CA ILE A 58 -2.24 -17.36 14.13
C ILE A 58 -3.04 -16.08 14.28
N ARG A 59 -2.99 -15.51 15.48
CA ARG A 59 -3.41 -14.13 15.72
C ARG A 59 -2.19 -13.21 15.55
N VAL A 60 -2.25 -12.33 14.57
CA VAL A 60 -1.18 -11.35 14.31
C VAL A 60 -1.32 -10.17 15.28
N GLU A 61 -2.54 -9.63 15.38
CA GLU A 61 -2.89 -8.51 16.28
C GLU A 61 -4.33 -8.65 16.78
N ARG A 62 -4.83 -7.65 17.52
CA ARG A 62 -6.21 -7.67 18.01
C ARG A 62 -7.20 -7.64 16.84
N GLY A 63 -7.82 -8.80 16.56
CA GLY A 63 -8.83 -8.92 15.51
C GLY A 63 -8.25 -9.19 14.11
N LEU A 64 -6.95 -9.46 14.01
CA LEU A 64 -6.25 -9.76 12.77
C LEU A 64 -5.61 -11.16 12.84
N TYR A 65 -5.88 -11.98 11.84
CA TYR A 65 -5.54 -13.40 11.79
C TYR A 65 -4.84 -13.74 10.47
N ALA A 66 -4.01 -14.78 10.48
CA ALA A 66 -3.35 -15.30 9.28
C ALA A 66 -3.17 -16.81 9.42
N LYS A 67 -2.92 -17.51 8.30
CA LYS A 67 -2.60 -18.95 8.31
C LYS A 67 -1.36 -19.25 9.15
N ASP A 68 -0.29 -18.50 8.91
CA ASP A 68 0.97 -18.67 9.61
C ASP A 68 1.81 -17.39 9.58
N ALA A 69 2.91 -17.38 10.34
CA ALA A 69 3.80 -16.23 10.44
C ALA A 69 4.54 -15.92 9.13
N LYS A 70 4.72 -16.88 8.22
CA LYS A 70 5.37 -16.64 6.92
C LYS A 70 4.42 -15.85 6.01
N SER A 71 3.15 -16.24 5.98
CA SER A 71 2.09 -15.59 5.22
C SER A 71 1.90 -14.14 5.68
N ALA A 72 1.84 -13.91 7.00
CA ALA A 72 1.76 -12.56 7.57
C ALA A 72 3.00 -11.69 7.20
N LYS A 73 4.21 -12.27 7.26
CA LYS A 73 5.46 -11.56 6.90
C LYS A 73 5.56 -11.25 5.40
N ALA A 74 5.04 -12.11 4.53
CA ALA A 74 5.07 -11.87 3.09
C ALA A 74 4.25 -10.62 2.74
N ILE A 75 3.06 -10.48 3.33
CA ILE A 75 2.18 -9.33 3.07
C ILE A 75 2.71 -8.05 3.70
N SER A 76 3.24 -8.11 4.93
CA SER A 76 3.82 -6.92 5.55
C SER A 76 5.04 -6.40 4.78
N ARG A 77 5.84 -7.28 4.16
CA ARG A 77 6.93 -6.88 3.25
C ARG A 77 6.42 -6.21 1.99
N ILE A 78 5.38 -6.75 1.36
CA ILE A 78 4.79 -6.15 0.15
C ILE A 78 4.22 -4.76 0.47
N ALA A 79 3.44 -4.65 1.56
CA ALA A 79 2.91 -3.37 2.01
C ALA A 79 4.01 -2.36 2.35
N SER A 80 5.05 -2.80 3.07
CA SER A 80 6.19 -1.93 3.42
C SER A 80 6.99 -1.49 2.19
N ASN A 81 7.18 -2.37 1.21
CA ASN A 81 7.87 -2.02 -0.02
C ASN A 81 7.07 -1.01 -0.85
N ASN A 82 5.76 -1.21 -0.98
CA ASN A 82 4.88 -0.25 -1.67
C ASN A 82 4.88 1.11 -0.97
N GLU A 83 4.82 1.15 0.37
CA GLU A 83 4.90 2.40 1.13
C GLU A 83 6.26 3.09 1.01
N LYS A 84 7.37 2.33 1.03
CA LYS A 84 8.72 2.88 0.84
C LYS A 84 8.92 3.41 -0.58
N GLU A 85 8.44 2.69 -1.59
CA GLU A 85 8.51 3.13 -2.99
C GLU A 85 7.67 4.39 -3.20
N LYS A 86 6.45 4.42 -2.67
CA LYS A 86 5.57 5.59 -2.70
C LYS A 86 6.18 6.78 -1.95
N THR A 87 6.81 6.54 -0.80
CA THR A 87 7.51 7.58 -0.04
C THR A 87 8.73 8.11 -0.80
N MET A 88 9.49 7.25 -1.47
CA MET A 88 10.63 7.62 -2.30
C MET A 88 10.20 8.47 -3.50
N LYS A 89 9.21 7.99 -4.26
CA LYS A 89 8.63 8.70 -5.42
C LYS A 89 8.09 10.08 -5.01
N ASN A 90 7.36 10.17 -3.91
CA ASN A 90 6.87 11.45 -3.38
C ASN A 90 8.01 12.42 -2.99
N LYS A 91 9.07 11.91 -2.33
CA LYS A 91 10.22 12.75 -1.98
C LYS A 91 10.93 13.29 -3.21
N ILE A 92 11.17 12.45 -4.23
CA ILE A 92 11.79 12.86 -5.49
C ILE A 92 10.91 13.90 -6.19
N TYR A 93 9.61 13.65 -6.30
CA TYR A 93 8.67 14.59 -6.91
C TYR A 93 8.68 15.97 -6.24
N ASN A 94 8.68 16.01 -4.91
CA ASN A 94 8.69 17.26 -4.15
C ASN A 94 10.02 18.02 -4.32
N MET A 95 11.16 17.32 -4.25
CA MET A 95 12.48 17.92 -4.47
C MET A 95 12.61 18.51 -5.87
N LEU A 96 12.20 17.76 -6.90
CA LEU A 96 12.23 18.23 -8.28
C LEU A 96 11.32 19.43 -8.52
N SER A 97 10.13 19.44 -7.92
CA SER A 97 9.21 20.56 -8.01
C SER A 97 9.77 21.83 -7.34
N GLN A 98 10.52 21.67 -6.24
CA GLN A 98 11.21 22.78 -5.59
C GLN A 98 12.33 23.34 -6.49
N VAL A 99 13.14 22.46 -7.09
CA VAL A 99 14.21 22.85 -8.02
C VAL A 99 13.63 23.61 -9.23
N GLU A 100 12.55 23.12 -9.85
CA GLU A 100 11.90 23.84 -10.96
C GLU A 100 11.43 25.24 -10.56
N LYS A 101 10.87 25.37 -9.35
CA LYS A 101 10.37 26.65 -8.84
C LYS A 101 11.52 27.65 -8.66
N GLU A 102 12.59 27.24 -8.00
CA GLU A 102 13.76 28.09 -7.75
C GLU A 102 14.47 28.51 -9.04
N ILE A 103 14.57 27.58 -10.01
CA ILE A 103 15.11 27.88 -11.34
C ILE A 103 14.24 28.90 -12.08
N ALA A 104 12.92 28.72 -12.05
CA ALA A 104 11.99 29.63 -12.72
C ALA A 104 12.02 31.04 -12.11
N GLU A 105 12.10 31.14 -10.78
CA GLU A 105 12.25 32.42 -10.06
C GLU A 105 13.58 33.11 -10.39
N THR A 106 14.66 32.33 -10.48
CA THR A 106 15.99 32.86 -10.84
C THR A 106 15.99 33.38 -12.27
N ILE A 107 15.50 32.61 -13.25
CA ILE A 107 15.41 33.07 -14.65
C ILE A 107 14.46 34.27 -14.79
N GLY A 108 13.33 34.25 -14.09
CA GLY A 108 12.34 35.32 -14.14
C GLY A 108 12.82 36.66 -13.56
N SER A 109 13.84 36.63 -12.68
CA SER A 109 14.44 37.83 -12.10
C SER A 109 15.61 38.40 -12.91
N LEU A 110 16.07 37.71 -13.96
CA LEU A 110 17.16 38.18 -14.81
C LEU A 110 16.72 39.34 -15.71
N ASN A 111 17.55 40.40 -15.73
CA ASN A 111 17.41 41.46 -16.71
C ASN A 111 17.97 41.02 -18.07
N ILE A 112 17.10 40.82 -19.06
CA ILE A 112 17.46 40.27 -20.39
C ILE A 112 18.51 41.14 -21.10
N TRP A 113 18.53 42.44 -20.83
CA TRP A 113 19.44 43.40 -21.46
C TRP A 113 20.88 43.31 -20.94
N GLU A 114 21.10 42.62 -19.82
CA GLU A 114 22.43 42.43 -19.19
C GLU A 114 23.02 41.04 -19.47
N LEU A 115 22.34 40.21 -20.27
CA LEU A 115 22.77 38.84 -20.54
C LEU A 115 23.79 38.77 -21.69
N SER A 116 24.89 38.05 -21.46
CA SER A 116 25.89 37.71 -22.48
C SER A 116 25.49 36.45 -23.26
N GLY A 117 26.21 36.16 -24.35
CA GLY A 117 26.02 34.91 -25.13
C GLY A 117 26.14 33.63 -24.29
N GLU A 118 27.09 33.60 -23.34
CA GLU A 118 27.24 32.47 -22.40
C GLU A 118 26.00 32.30 -21.50
N ASN A 119 25.39 33.42 -21.07
CA ASN A 119 24.18 33.37 -20.24
C ASN A 119 22.99 32.77 -21.00
N PHE A 120 22.87 33.04 -22.31
CA PHE A 120 21.83 32.43 -23.15
C PHE A 120 22.04 30.92 -23.34
N GLU A 121 23.29 30.46 -23.44
CA GLU A 121 23.59 29.03 -23.54
C GLU A 121 23.24 28.29 -22.23
N ILE A 122 23.49 28.92 -21.09
CA ILE A 122 23.08 28.39 -19.77
C ILE A 122 21.55 28.29 -19.70
N ILE A 123 20.82 29.31 -20.15
CA ILE A 123 19.34 29.29 -20.18
C ILE A 123 18.82 28.16 -21.08
N ALA A 124 19.45 27.90 -22.22
CA ALA A 124 19.08 26.79 -23.10
C ALA A 124 19.26 25.43 -22.40
N LYS A 125 20.41 25.20 -21.75
CA LYS A 125 20.66 23.97 -20.97
C LYS A 125 19.67 23.79 -19.82
N ILE A 126 19.27 24.89 -19.16
CA ILE A 126 18.24 24.84 -18.12
C ILE A 126 16.88 24.42 -18.68
N ARG A 127 16.51 24.87 -19.88
CA ARG A 127 15.25 24.45 -20.53
C ARG A 127 15.26 22.95 -20.86
N GLU A 128 16.38 22.41 -21.31
CA GLU A 128 16.53 20.97 -21.54
C GLU A 128 16.46 20.16 -20.24
N LEU A 129 17.10 20.66 -19.18
CA LEU A 129 17.01 20.07 -17.83
C LEU A 129 15.55 20.04 -17.35
N LYS A 130 14.78 21.11 -17.61
CA LYS A 130 13.36 21.17 -17.24
C LYS A 130 12.55 20.02 -17.88
N VAL A 131 12.76 19.74 -19.16
CA VAL A 131 12.11 18.60 -19.85
C VAL A 131 12.46 17.28 -19.15
N SER A 132 13.74 17.07 -18.83
CA SER A 132 14.19 15.87 -18.12
C SER A 132 13.59 15.74 -16.71
N ILE A 133 13.45 16.87 -15.99
CA ILE A 133 12.81 16.90 -14.67
C ILE A 133 11.33 16.52 -14.78
N GLU A 134 10.63 17.03 -15.78
CA GLU A 134 9.22 16.75 -16.01
C GLU A 134 8.97 15.27 -16.34
N ASP A 135 9.85 14.66 -17.14
CA ASP A 135 9.82 13.22 -17.42
C ASP A 135 10.00 12.38 -16.15
N ILE A 136 10.96 12.73 -15.28
CA ILE A 136 11.17 12.02 -14.02
C ILE A 136 9.97 12.20 -13.07
N LYS A 137 9.39 13.41 -13.01
CA LYS A 137 8.18 13.68 -12.23
C LYS A 137 6.99 12.85 -12.70
N ASN A 138 6.83 12.65 -14.01
CA ASN A 138 5.78 11.80 -14.56
C ASN A 138 5.96 10.32 -14.21
N GLN A 139 7.20 9.84 -14.07
CA GLN A 139 7.49 8.47 -13.59
C GLN A 139 7.29 8.32 -12.07
N CYS A 140 7.28 9.43 -11.33
CA CYS A 140 7.04 9.46 -9.89
C CYS A 140 5.56 9.64 -9.50
N LYS A 141 4.68 9.94 -10.46
CA LYS A 141 3.21 9.92 -10.26
C LYS A 141 2.71 8.48 -10.14
#